data_AF-A0A960WZF6-F1
#
_entry.id   AF-A0A960WZF6-F1
#
_cell.length_a   1.000
_cell.length_b   1.000
_cell.length_c   1.000
_cell.angle_alpha   90.00
_cell.angle_beta   90.00
_cell.angle_gamma   90.00
#
_symmetry.space_group_name_H-M   'P 1'
#
loop_
_entity.id
_entity.type
_entity.pdbx_description
1 polymer ?
#
loop_
_entity_poly.entity_id
_entity_poly.type
_entity_poly.pdbx_seq_one_letter_code
_entity_poly.pdbx_strand_id
1 'polypeptide(L)'
;MKTKTLIATALFLSATLLIAADAKVPVDFVTQIKPILADRCVECHNSDSLFGELNLQSRALAFRKRQAGPVILPSEPDKSMLYLVLKMPRKEKKSMPATGHKIPNKDLDLIRRWISEGAMWPEGKEGAVIRQIKTPTPPVKQKPSSF
;
A
#
# COMPACT_ATOMS: atom_id res chain seq x y z
N MET A 1 50.43 -38.17 -48.62
CA MET A 1 50.59 -38.12 -47.15
C MET A 1 49.36 -37.40 -46.59
N LYS A 2 48.54 -38.07 -45.77
CA LYS A 2 47.21 -37.59 -45.34
C LYS A 2 47.29 -37.10 -43.89
N THR A 3 47.12 -35.81 -43.67
CA THR A 3 47.09 -35.18 -42.33
C THR A 3 45.73 -35.39 -41.66
N LYS A 4 45.73 -35.91 -40.44
CA LYS A 4 44.54 -36.12 -39.61
C LYS A 4 44.27 -34.86 -38.79
N THR A 5 43.15 -34.19 -39.03
CA THR A 5 42.67 -33.08 -38.19
C THR A 5 41.86 -33.67 -37.03
N LEU A 6 42.32 -33.49 -35.80
CA LEU A 6 41.60 -33.85 -34.58
C LEU A 6 40.65 -32.70 -34.22
N ILE A 7 39.34 -32.93 -34.31
CA ILE A 7 38.31 -32.00 -33.84
C ILE A 7 38.10 -32.27 -32.36
N ALA A 8 38.61 -31.39 -31.50
CA ALA A 8 38.32 -31.39 -30.08
C ALA A 8 36.95 -30.72 -29.86
N THR A 9 35.89 -31.52 -29.77
CA THR A 9 34.56 -31.08 -29.36
C THR A 9 34.56 -30.78 -27.86
N ALA A 10 34.77 -29.51 -27.50
CA ALA A 10 34.54 -29.02 -26.16
C ALA A 10 33.03 -28.99 -25.88
N LEU A 11 32.53 -29.97 -25.12
CA LEU A 11 31.17 -30.00 -24.60
C LEU A 11 31.03 -28.89 -23.54
N PHE A 12 30.55 -27.71 -23.94
CA PHE A 12 30.15 -26.67 -23.00
C PHE A 12 28.84 -27.11 -22.32
N LEU A 13 28.96 -27.72 -21.14
CA LEU A 13 27.84 -28.03 -20.27
C LEU A 13 27.31 -26.70 -19.68
N SER A 14 26.39 -26.06 -20.39
CA SER A 14 25.69 -24.86 -19.91
C SER A 14 24.78 -25.23 -18.74
N ALA A 15 25.29 -25.09 -17.52
CA ALA A 15 24.48 -25.14 -16.31
C ALA A 15 23.55 -23.92 -16.28
N THR A 16 22.31 -24.08 -16.74
CA THR A 16 21.25 -23.09 -16.55
C THR A 16 20.92 -23.00 -15.06
N LEU A 17 21.47 -21.97 -14.42
CA LEU A 17 21.14 -21.59 -13.06
C LEU A 17 19.71 -21.04 -13.06
N LEU A 18 18.73 -21.85 -12.65
CA LEU A 18 17.38 -21.35 -12.36
C LEU A 18 17.48 -20.45 -11.13
N ILE A 19 17.55 -19.14 -11.34
CA ILE A 19 17.31 -18.16 -10.28
C ILE A 19 15.81 -18.27 -9.96
N ALA A 20 15.48 -18.93 -8.87
CA ALA A 20 14.13 -18.87 -8.31
C ALA A 20 13.88 -17.42 -7.88
N ALA A 21 13.01 -16.72 -8.63
CA ALA A 21 12.51 -15.43 -8.20
C ALA A 21 11.72 -15.64 -6.90
N ASP A 22 12.18 -15.03 -5.81
CA ASP A 22 11.44 -14.99 -4.54
C ASP A 22 10.13 -14.21 -4.78
N ALA A 23 9.07 -14.94 -5.12
CA ALA A 23 7.75 -14.37 -5.36
C ALA A 23 7.18 -13.92 -4.01
N LYS A 24 7.43 -12.66 -3.66
CA LYS A 24 6.85 -12.05 -2.45
C LYS A 24 5.32 -12.13 -2.54
N VAL A 25 4.68 -12.61 -1.47
CA VAL A 25 3.22 -12.66 -1.32
C VAL A 25 2.63 -11.27 -1.58
N PRO A 26 1.73 -11.08 -2.56
CA PRO A 26 1.13 -9.80 -2.88
C PRO A 26 0.46 -9.15 -1.67
N VAL A 27 0.41 -7.82 -1.65
CA VAL A 27 -0.27 -7.07 -0.60
C VAL A 27 -1.77 -7.28 -0.73
N ASP A 28 -2.37 -7.84 0.32
CA ASP A 28 -3.82 -8.03 0.39
C ASP A 28 -4.50 -6.76 0.88
N PHE A 29 -5.40 -6.21 0.04
CA PHE A 29 -6.08 -4.97 0.37
C PHE A 29 -6.94 -5.10 1.63
N VAL A 30 -7.70 -6.17 1.78
CA VAL A 30 -8.72 -6.32 2.82
C VAL A 30 -8.09 -6.41 4.20
N THR A 31 -7.00 -7.15 4.32
CA THR A 31 -6.34 -7.42 5.60
C THR A 31 -5.23 -6.43 5.91
N GLN A 32 -4.59 -5.80 4.90
CA GLN A 32 -3.42 -4.95 5.13
C GLN A 32 -3.66 -3.46 4.84
N ILE A 33 -4.41 -3.10 3.79
CA ILE A 33 -4.59 -1.69 3.38
C ILE A 33 -5.86 -1.08 3.97
N LYS A 34 -6.99 -1.80 3.88
CA LYS A 34 -8.29 -1.36 4.38
C LYS A 34 -8.26 -0.91 5.84
N PRO A 35 -7.59 -1.61 6.79
CA PRO A 35 -7.49 -1.12 8.17
C PRO A 35 -6.73 0.20 8.30
N ILE A 36 -5.69 0.42 7.49
CA ILE A 36 -4.92 1.67 7.49
C ILE A 36 -5.80 2.83 7.02
N LEU A 37 -6.52 2.65 5.91
CA LEU A 37 -7.41 3.67 5.36
C LEU A 37 -8.57 3.98 6.34
N ALA A 38 -9.14 2.95 6.95
CA ALA A 38 -10.25 3.07 7.89
C ALA A 38 -9.86 3.81 9.18
N ASP A 39 -8.66 3.57 9.71
CA ASP A 39 -8.18 4.17 10.96
C ASP A 39 -7.64 5.59 10.76
N ARG A 40 -7.04 5.89 9.59
CA ARG A 40 -6.20 7.10 9.45
C ARG A 40 -6.61 8.06 8.33
N CYS A 41 -7.46 7.63 7.40
CA CYS A 41 -7.75 8.42 6.19
C CYS A 41 -9.23 8.77 6.08
N VAL A 42 -10.11 7.80 6.34
CA VAL A 42 -11.56 7.95 6.18
C VAL A 42 -12.17 8.87 7.25
N GLU A 43 -11.42 9.34 8.24
CA GLU A 43 -11.88 10.43 9.12
C GLU A 43 -12.14 11.74 8.36
N CYS A 44 -11.26 12.11 7.42
CA CYS A 44 -11.36 13.38 6.67
C CYS A 44 -11.57 13.21 5.16
N HIS A 45 -11.54 11.97 4.64
CA HIS A 45 -11.67 11.66 3.22
C HIS A 45 -12.82 10.68 2.97
N ASN A 46 -14.04 11.13 3.24
CA ASN A 46 -15.27 10.37 3.17
C ASN A 46 -16.41 11.23 2.57
N SER A 47 -17.63 10.68 2.51
CA SER A 47 -18.78 11.40 1.93
C SER A 47 -19.24 12.62 2.74
N ASP A 48 -19.09 12.59 4.06
CA ASP A 48 -19.49 13.64 5.00
C ASP A 48 -18.39 14.70 5.19
N SER A 49 -17.14 14.34 4.94
CA SER A 49 -15.94 15.18 5.02
C SER A 49 -15.07 14.88 3.81
N LEU A 50 -15.24 15.68 2.77
CA LEU A 50 -14.64 15.45 1.45
C LEU A 50 -13.41 16.33 1.22
N PHE A 51 -12.45 16.29 2.15
CA PHE A 51 -11.26 17.16 2.06
C PHE A 51 -10.47 16.85 0.79
N GLY A 52 -10.14 17.90 0.01
CA GLY A 52 -9.46 17.76 -1.28
C GLY A 52 -10.26 16.94 -2.31
N GLU A 53 -11.58 16.97 -2.21
CA GLU A 53 -12.51 16.23 -3.09
C GLU A 53 -12.27 14.70 -3.11
N LEU A 54 -11.59 14.17 -2.07
CA LEU A 54 -11.18 12.78 -1.98
C LEU A 54 -12.13 12.00 -1.08
N ASN A 55 -12.63 10.89 -1.61
CA ASN A 55 -13.38 9.90 -0.85
C ASN A 55 -12.71 8.53 -0.97
N LEU A 56 -12.31 7.95 0.16
CA LEU A 56 -11.61 6.66 0.24
C LEU A 56 -12.52 5.53 0.74
N GLN A 57 -13.84 5.72 0.78
CA GLN A 57 -14.79 4.71 1.28
C GLN A 57 -15.00 3.53 0.33
N SER A 58 -14.66 3.68 -0.96
CA SER A 58 -14.70 2.57 -1.92
C SER A 58 -13.73 2.82 -3.09
N ARG A 59 -13.43 1.75 -3.83
CA ARG A 59 -12.62 1.84 -5.05
C ARG A 59 -13.21 2.84 -6.05
N ALA A 60 -14.48 2.68 -6.40
CA ALA A 60 -15.15 3.57 -7.35
C ALA A 60 -15.03 5.05 -6.96
N LEU A 61 -15.12 5.37 -5.67
CA LEU A 61 -15.00 6.75 -5.16
C LEU A 61 -13.54 7.24 -5.16
N ALA A 62 -12.59 6.39 -4.77
CA ALA A 62 -11.17 6.73 -4.66
C ALA A 62 -10.50 6.97 -6.02
N PHE A 63 -10.97 6.27 -7.06
CA PHE A 63 -10.44 6.36 -8.44
C PHE A 63 -11.24 7.32 -9.34
N ARG A 64 -12.26 7.98 -8.80
CA ARG A 64 -13.02 8.98 -9.55
C ARG A 64 -12.12 10.12 -10.01
N LYS A 65 -12.38 10.63 -11.22
CA LYS A 65 -11.73 11.84 -11.74
C LYS A 65 -12.01 13.03 -10.81
N ARG A 66 -10.97 13.76 -10.44
CA ARG A 66 -11.04 14.99 -9.63
C ARG A 66 -10.35 16.12 -10.36
N GLN A 67 -10.64 17.37 -9.98
CA GLN A 67 -10.01 18.54 -10.60
C GLN A 67 -8.49 18.54 -10.37
N ALA A 68 -8.04 18.15 -9.17
CA ALA A 68 -6.63 18.03 -8.81
C ALA A 68 -5.91 16.79 -9.40
N GLY A 69 -6.60 16.00 -10.23
CA GLY A 69 -6.08 14.78 -10.81
C GLY A 69 -6.23 13.52 -9.93
N PRO A 70 -5.80 12.35 -10.46
CA PRO A 70 -5.92 11.08 -9.76
C PRO A 70 -5.05 11.04 -8.50
N VAL A 71 -5.55 10.39 -7.44
CA VAL A 71 -4.83 10.25 -6.16
C VAL A 71 -3.90 9.05 -6.21
N ILE A 72 -4.38 7.98 -6.84
CA ILE A 72 -3.75 6.68 -6.92
C ILE A 72 -3.56 6.39 -8.40
N LEU A 73 -2.30 6.19 -8.79
CA LEU A 73 -1.90 5.74 -10.11
C LEU A 73 -1.37 4.30 -9.95
N PRO A 74 -2.12 3.28 -10.40
CA PRO A 74 -1.66 1.90 -10.37
C PRO A 74 -0.26 1.73 -10.94
N SER A 75 0.58 0.95 -10.28
CA SER A 75 1.97 0.69 -10.66
C SER A 75 2.93 1.89 -10.57
N GLU A 76 2.45 3.08 -10.19
CA GLU A 76 3.24 4.33 -10.18
C GLU A 76 3.19 5.04 -8.80
N PRO A 77 3.77 4.44 -7.74
CA PRO A 77 3.70 5.00 -6.39
C PRO A 77 4.33 6.39 -6.27
N ASP A 78 5.44 6.64 -6.95
CA ASP A 78 6.14 7.94 -6.89
C ASP A 78 5.45 9.06 -7.68
N LYS A 79 4.39 8.74 -8.44
CA LYS A 79 3.51 9.73 -9.08
C LYS A 79 2.13 9.79 -8.43
N SER A 80 1.81 8.83 -7.56
CA SER A 80 0.56 8.77 -6.84
C SER A 80 0.53 9.80 -5.72
N MET A 81 -0.37 10.79 -5.82
CA MET A 81 -0.52 11.82 -4.81
C MET A 81 -0.74 11.24 -3.40
N LEU A 82 -1.45 10.10 -3.29
CA LEU A 82 -1.65 9.40 -2.01
C LEU A 82 -0.31 9.15 -1.31
N TYR A 83 0.65 8.55 -1.99
CA TYR A 83 1.93 8.22 -1.39
C TYR A 83 2.80 9.47 -1.20
N LEU A 84 2.79 10.39 -2.17
CA LEU A 84 3.59 11.61 -2.12
C LEU A 84 3.30 12.45 -0.87
N VAL A 85 2.03 12.72 -0.55
CA VAL A 85 1.67 13.54 0.61
C VAL A 85 1.93 12.86 1.96
N LEU A 86 1.93 11.52 1.99
CA LEU A 86 2.19 10.76 3.22
C LEU A 86 3.69 10.70 3.55
N LYS A 87 4.57 10.67 2.54
CA LYS A 87 6.03 10.71 2.76
C LYS A 87 6.60 12.13 2.96
N MET A 88 5.81 13.17 2.70
CA MET A 88 6.25 14.55 2.86
C MET A 88 6.64 14.86 4.31
N PRO A 89 7.68 15.70 4.54
CA PRO A 89 8.03 16.18 5.87
C PRO A 89 6.83 16.84 6.56
N ARG A 90 6.69 16.64 7.88
CA ARG A 90 5.52 17.11 8.64
C ARG A 90 5.34 18.62 8.69
N LYS A 91 6.40 19.39 8.42
CA LYS A 91 6.39 20.85 8.31
C LYS A 91 5.76 21.36 7.02
N GLU A 92 5.61 20.51 6.01
CA GLU A 92 5.03 20.89 4.73
C GLU A 92 3.52 21.03 4.85
N LYS A 93 2.96 22.11 4.29
CA LYS A 93 1.51 22.40 4.35
C LYS A 93 0.65 21.30 3.73
N LYS A 94 1.18 20.55 2.76
CA LYS A 94 0.49 19.46 2.06
C LYS A 94 0.72 18.08 2.71
N SER A 95 1.52 18.00 3.78
CA SER A 95 1.76 16.73 4.47
C SER A 95 0.48 16.20 5.09
N MET A 96 0.21 14.92 4.87
CA MET A 96 -0.96 14.24 5.41
C MET A 96 -0.56 13.17 6.43
N PRO A 97 -1.38 12.92 7.47
CA PRO A 97 -2.65 13.57 7.82
C PRO A 97 -2.50 15.03 8.28
N ALA A 98 -3.48 15.90 8.02
CA ALA A 98 -3.45 17.31 8.45
C ALA A 98 -3.44 17.48 9.99
N THR A 99 -3.89 16.47 10.73
CA THR A 99 -3.90 16.43 12.21
C THR A 99 -2.51 16.34 12.85
N GLY A 100 -1.45 16.21 12.05
CA GLY A 100 -0.07 16.19 12.56
C GLY A 100 0.48 14.79 12.85
N HIS A 101 -0.38 13.77 12.98
CA HIS A 101 0.05 12.40 13.26
C HIS A 101 0.96 11.85 12.16
N LYS A 102 1.98 11.08 12.53
CA LYS A 102 2.85 10.42 11.56
C LYS A 102 2.29 9.04 11.20
N ILE A 103 2.25 8.73 9.89
CA ILE A 103 1.99 7.36 9.44
C ILE A 103 3.21 6.49 9.79
N PRO A 104 3.04 5.34 10.48
CA PRO A 104 4.14 4.43 10.73
C PRO A 104 4.83 4.01 9.43
N ASN A 105 6.16 3.92 9.42
CA ASN A 105 6.91 3.58 8.20
C ASN A 105 6.42 2.26 7.58
N LYS A 106 6.11 1.25 8.42
CA LYS A 106 5.53 -0.03 7.95
C LYS A 106 4.23 0.14 7.14
N ASP A 107 3.38 1.08 7.53
CA ASP A 107 2.09 1.31 6.88
C ASP A 107 2.30 2.12 5.60
N LEU A 108 3.25 3.06 5.62
CA LEU A 108 3.68 3.81 4.44
C LEU A 108 4.32 2.88 3.38
N ASP A 109 5.13 1.92 3.80
CA ASP A 109 5.76 0.93 2.93
C ASP A 109 4.72 -0.03 2.34
N LEU A 110 3.75 -0.47 3.14
CA LEU A 110 2.61 -1.27 2.66
C LEU A 110 1.80 -0.51 1.60
N ILE A 111 1.49 0.77 1.83
CA ILE A 111 0.77 1.60 0.83
C ILE A 111 1.60 1.75 -0.44
N ARG A 112 2.91 2.04 -0.33
CA ARG A 112 3.80 2.15 -1.50
C ARG A 112 3.79 0.86 -2.32
N ARG A 113 3.94 -0.27 -1.63
CA ARG A 113 4.01 -1.59 -2.25
C ARG A 113 2.68 -1.96 -2.91
N TRP A 114 1.57 -1.78 -2.22
CA TRP A 114 0.24 -1.99 -2.79
C TRP A 114 0.01 -1.19 -4.07
N ILE A 115 0.41 0.08 -4.10
CA ILE A 115 0.31 0.89 -5.32
C ILE A 115 1.21 0.32 -6.42
N SER A 116 2.46 -0.05 -6.09
CA SER A 116 3.40 -0.64 -7.07
C SER A 116 2.90 -1.96 -7.66
N GLU A 117 2.10 -2.73 -6.91
CA GLU A 117 1.48 -3.99 -7.35
C GLU A 117 0.15 -3.76 -8.10
N GLY A 118 -0.15 -2.52 -8.48
CA GLY A 118 -1.32 -2.17 -9.30
C GLY A 118 -2.54 -1.67 -8.50
N ALA A 119 -2.36 -1.39 -7.20
CA ALA A 119 -3.41 -0.87 -6.32
C ALA A 119 -4.71 -1.70 -6.39
N MET A 120 -4.59 -3.02 -6.34
CA MET A 120 -5.72 -3.94 -6.34
C MET A 120 -6.62 -3.64 -5.14
N TRP A 121 -7.87 -3.31 -5.40
CA TRP A 121 -8.87 -2.97 -4.40
C TRP A 121 -10.16 -3.65 -4.82
N PRO A 122 -10.75 -4.55 -4.01
CA PRO A 122 -12.01 -5.20 -4.35
C PRO A 122 -13.14 -4.20 -4.57
N GLU A 123 -14.07 -4.51 -5.47
CA GLU A 123 -15.31 -3.74 -5.60
C GLU A 123 -16.36 -4.20 -4.56
N GLY A 124 -17.43 -3.43 -4.40
CA GLY A 124 -18.54 -3.81 -3.53
C GLY A 124 -18.21 -3.81 -2.03
N LYS A 125 -18.92 -4.66 -1.28
CA LYS A 125 -18.88 -4.67 0.20
C LYS A 125 -17.50 -5.00 0.77
N GLU A 126 -16.75 -5.89 0.10
CA GLU A 126 -15.43 -6.30 0.54
C GLU A 126 -14.43 -5.14 0.54
N GLY A 127 -14.47 -4.32 -0.53
CA GLY A 127 -13.66 -3.12 -0.66
C GLY A 127 -14.19 -1.91 0.09
N ALA A 128 -15.37 -1.95 0.69
CA ALA A 128 -15.92 -0.80 1.40
C ALA A 128 -15.08 -0.48 2.65
N VAL A 129 -14.58 0.75 2.76
CA VAL A 129 -13.80 1.24 3.88
C VAL A 129 -14.67 2.15 4.74
N ILE A 130 -15.04 1.66 5.91
CA ILE A 130 -15.86 2.38 6.88
C ILE A 130 -14.93 2.82 8.01
N ARG A 131 -15.14 4.04 8.53
CA ARG A 131 -14.40 4.52 9.70
C ARG A 131 -14.52 3.48 10.81
N GLN A 132 -13.39 3.06 11.36
CA GLN A 132 -13.44 2.30 12.61
C GLN A 132 -13.82 3.25 13.73
N ILE A 133 -15.05 3.14 14.22
CA ILE A 133 -15.44 3.75 15.48
C ILE A 133 -14.69 2.93 16.54
N LYS A 134 -13.53 3.43 17.00
CA LYS A 134 -12.91 2.86 18.20
C LYS A 134 -13.91 3.09 19.33
N THR A 135 -14.67 2.06 19.70
CA THR A 135 -15.38 2.07 20.98
C THR A 135 -14.31 2.37 22.04
N PRO A 136 -14.49 3.39 22.90
CA PRO A 136 -13.56 3.59 24.00
C PRO A 136 -13.42 2.26 24.73
N THR A 137 -12.20 1.76 24.88
CA THR A 137 -11.96 0.60 25.74
C THR A 137 -12.49 1.00 27.13
N PRO A 138 -13.52 0.32 27.68
CA PRO A 138 -13.93 0.59 29.04
C PRO A 138 -12.69 0.45 29.93
N PRO A 139 -12.48 1.33 30.92
CA PRO A 139 -11.29 1.26 31.77
C PRO A 139 -11.20 -0.17 32.30
N VAL A 140 -10.07 -0.83 32.03
CA VAL A 140 -9.76 -2.12 32.62
C VAL A 140 -9.87 -1.91 34.12
N LYS A 141 -10.93 -2.47 34.73
CA LYS A 141 -11.05 -2.47 36.19
C LYS A 141 -9.82 -3.23 36.70
N GLN A 142 -8.84 -2.49 37.19
CA GLN A 142 -7.67 -3.08 37.82
C GLN A 142 -8.20 -3.93 38.98
N LYS A 143 -7.97 -5.24 38.91
CA LYS A 143 -8.25 -6.14 40.01
C LYS A 143 -7.41 -5.63 41.19
N PRO A 144 -7.99 -5.34 42.37
CA PRO A 144 -7.22 -4.89 43.51
C PRO A 144 -6.13 -5.93 43.79
N SER A 145 -4.89 -5.46 43.87
CA SER A 145 -3.76 -6.28 44.29
C SER A 145 -4.05 -6.72 45.72
N SER A 146 -4.27 -8.01 45.92
CA SER A 146 -4.29 -8.62 47.25
C SER A 146 -2.87 -8.53 47.81
N PHE A 147 -2.69 -7.65 48.81
CA PHE A 147 -1.58 -7.73 49.76
C PHE A 147 -1.87 -8.81 50.81
#